data_AF-A0A5D0VB22-F1
#
_entry.id   AF-A0A5D0VB22-F1
#
_cell.length_a   1.000
_cell.length_b   1.000
_cell.length_c   1.000
_cell.angle_alpha   90.00
_cell.angle_beta   90.00
_cell.angle_gamma   90.00
#
_symmetry.space_group_name_H-M   'P 1'
#
loop_
_entity.id
_entity.type
_entity.pdbx_description
1 polymer ?
#
loop_
_entity_poly.entity_id
_entity_poly.type
_entity_poly.pdbx_seq_one_letter_code
_entity_poly.pdbx_strand_id
1 'polypeptide(L)'
;MQRKQFGKRGLDNAPTSWGSARVATAGFSPAMAAAPPSLDQEAGGSLSASVGGLIVSAFSFTGRTGLLNYWILQIAHLVFLICVATMLTFWLMDQNVQTSADVEQATGQPAFFAFMLVFVAASVFRLALDARRMHDRGVSALWLVTWFIPIVGVFFMLVQYFKNCFFLGDAGTNEFGPRP
;
A
#
# COMPACT_ATOMS: atom_id res chain seq x y z
N MET A 1 71.11 -22.42 -18.01
CA MET A 1 69.70 -22.62 -17.61
C MET A 1 69.09 -21.25 -17.36
N GLN A 2 68.25 -20.77 -18.30
CA GLN A 2 67.78 -19.39 -18.36
C GLN A 2 66.31 -19.34 -17.90
N ARG A 3 66.04 -18.79 -16.71
CA ARG A 3 64.68 -18.64 -16.17
C ARG A 3 64.02 -17.41 -16.80
N LYS A 4 62.88 -17.61 -17.45
CA LYS A 4 62.02 -16.55 -17.99
C LYS A 4 61.38 -15.78 -16.82
N GLN A 5 61.76 -14.51 -16.63
CA GLN A 5 61.08 -13.58 -15.74
C GLN A 5 59.78 -13.13 -16.40
N PHE A 6 58.64 -13.50 -15.81
CA PHE A 6 57.34 -12.96 -16.19
C PHE A 6 57.21 -11.53 -15.64
N GLY A 7 56.97 -10.60 -16.55
CA GLY A 7 56.81 -9.18 -16.25
C GLY A 7 55.66 -8.91 -15.30
N LYS A 8 55.96 -8.25 -14.18
CA LYS A 8 54.97 -7.51 -13.39
C LYS A 8 54.43 -6.40 -14.28
N ARG A 9 53.25 -6.62 -14.87
CA ARG A 9 52.48 -5.56 -15.53
C ARG A 9 52.24 -4.45 -14.52
N GLY A 10 52.64 -3.24 -14.91
CA GLY A 10 52.59 -2.03 -14.09
C GLY A 10 51.22 -1.82 -13.47
N LEU A 11 51.19 -1.81 -12.14
CA LEU A 11 50.24 -0.98 -11.40
C LEU A 11 50.87 0.41 -11.37
N ASP A 12 50.75 1.11 -12.50
CA ASP A 12 50.99 2.53 -12.54
C ASP A 12 49.87 3.17 -11.72
N ASN A 13 50.26 3.76 -10.59
CA ASN A 13 49.42 4.61 -9.77
C ASN A 13 49.01 5.83 -10.59
N ALA A 14 47.96 5.68 -11.41
CA ALA A 14 47.28 6.81 -12.02
C ALA A 14 46.35 7.42 -10.96
N PRO A 15 46.54 8.68 -10.53
CA PRO A 15 45.52 9.37 -9.77
C PRO A 15 44.35 9.65 -10.71
N THR A 16 43.33 8.81 -10.68
CA THR A 16 42.06 9.12 -11.35
C THR A 16 41.35 10.20 -10.53
N SER A 17 41.73 11.45 -10.75
CA SER A 17 40.94 12.61 -10.34
C SER A 17 39.68 12.65 -11.21
N TRP A 18 38.67 11.86 -10.82
CA TRP A 18 37.32 12.06 -11.30
C TRP A 18 36.83 13.36 -10.69
N GLY A 19 36.97 14.43 -11.47
CA GLY A 19 36.42 15.74 -11.16
C GLY A 19 34.94 15.60 -10.85
N SER A 20 34.53 16.22 -9.76
CA SER A 20 33.14 16.46 -9.42
C SER A 20 32.51 17.30 -10.54
N ALA A 21 31.94 16.62 -11.53
CA ALA A 21 31.01 17.23 -12.45
C ALA A 21 29.84 17.73 -11.60
N ARG A 22 29.85 19.03 -11.31
CA ARG A 22 28.71 19.73 -10.73
C ARG A 22 27.60 19.61 -11.77
N VAL A 23 26.67 18.67 -11.54
CA VAL A 23 25.40 18.65 -12.26
C VAL A 23 24.73 19.97 -11.94
N ALA A 24 24.57 20.80 -12.97
CA ALA A 24 23.78 22.01 -12.89
C ALA A 24 22.37 21.59 -12.47
N THR A 25 22.00 21.91 -11.23
CA THR A 25 20.63 21.80 -10.74
C THR A 25 19.79 22.79 -11.54
N ALA A 26 19.18 22.33 -12.63
CA ALA A 26 18.02 22.99 -13.19
C ALA A 26 16.98 23.05 -12.07
N GLY A 27 16.64 24.26 -11.65
CA GLY A 27 15.70 24.51 -10.58
C GLY A 27 14.35 23.90 -10.91
N PHE A 28 14.08 22.73 -10.32
CA PHE A 28 12.73 22.23 -10.20
C PHE A 28 12.20 22.76 -8.88
N SER A 29 11.38 23.81 -8.95
CA SER A 29 10.59 24.26 -7.81
C SER A 29 9.83 23.05 -7.25
N PRO A 30 10.04 22.65 -5.98
CA PRO A 30 9.24 21.61 -5.39
C PRO A 30 7.82 22.16 -5.31
N ALA A 31 6.94 21.67 -6.17
CA ALA A 31 5.51 21.70 -5.88
C ALA A 31 5.38 21.06 -4.51
N MET A 32 4.85 21.82 -3.55
CA MET A 32 4.75 21.42 -2.16
C MET A 32 3.94 20.12 -2.05
N ALA A 33 4.64 18.99 -2.09
CA ALA A 33 4.14 17.74 -1.56
C ALA A 33 4.03 17.98 -0.06
N ALA A 34 2.81 18.12 0.43
CA ALA A 34 2.53 18.18 1.86
C ALA A 34 3.31 17.06 2.54
N ALA A 35 4.24 17.43 3.42
CA ALA A 35 4.97 16.47 4.23
C ALA A 35 3.95 15.59 4.96
N PRO A 36 4.18 14.25 5.07
CA PRO A 36 3.38 13.44 5.97
C PRO A 36 3.48 14.06 7.36
N PRO A 37 2.36 14.18 8.11
CA PRO A 37 2.39 14.79 9.43
C PRO A 37 3.35 13.98 10.31
N SER A 38 4.47 14.61 10.69
CA SER A 38 5.39 14.08 11.69
C SER A 38 4.63 13.95 13.00
N LEU A 39 4.71 12.78 13.63
CA LEU A 39 3.99 12.43 14.87
C LEU A 39 4.40 13.25 16.10
N ASP A 40 5.23 14.27 15.92
CA ASP A 40 5.83 15.07 17.00
C ASP A 40 5.18 16.45 17.18
N GLN A 41 4.10 16.77 16.44
CA GLN A 41 3.45 18.09 16.56
C GLN A 41 2.16 18.03 17.39
N GLU A 42 2.38 18.30 18.68
CA GLU A 42 1.42 18.70 19.71
C GLU A 42 0.37 17.67 20.16
N ALA A 43 0.66 17.08 21.32
CA ALA A 43 -0.25 16.35 22.20
C ALA A 43 -1.36 17.25 22.81
N GLY A 44 -2.02 18.04 21.97
CA GLY A 44 -3.26 18.79 22.25
C GLY A 44 -4.36 18.52 21.21
N GLY A 45 -4.14 17.59 20.28
CA GLY A 45 -5.09 17.23 19.24
C GLY A 45 -6.24 16.39 19.77
N SER A 46 -7.45 16.95 19.72
CA SER A 46 -8.72 16.23 19.94
C SER A 46 -8.66 14.82 19.37
N LEU A 47 -9.13 13.82 20.12
CA LEU A 47 -9.24 12.44 19.66
C LEU A 47 -9.94 12.35 18.29
N SER A 48 -10.90 13.24 18.03
CA SER A 48 -11.58 13.36 16.73
C SER A 48 -10.70 13.88 15.60
N ALA A 49 -9.71 14.74 15.88
CA ALA A 49 -8.74 15.22 14.89
C ALA A 49 -7.73 14.11 14.53
N SER A 50 -7.27 13.36 15.52
CA SER A 50 -6.40 12.20 15.32
C SER A 50 -7.11 11.08 14.56
N VAL A 51 -8.36 10.77 14.93
CA VAL A 51 -9.20 9.79 14.22
C VAL A 51 -9.54 10.29 12.81
N GLY A 52 -9.85 11.57 12.64
CA GLY A 52 -10.11 12.17 11.33
C GLY A 52 -8.89 12.10 10.40
N GLY A 53 -7.71 12.42 10.90
CA GLY A 53 -6.44 12.30 10.16
C GLY A 53 -6.09 10.85 9.80
N LEU A 54 -6.37 9.91 10.70
CA LEU A 54 -6.21 8.47 10.43
C LEU A 54 -7.19 7.97 9.36
N ILE A 55 -8.43 8.46 9.36
CA ILE A 55 -9.43 8.11 8.33
C ILE A 55 -8.99 8.67 6.97
N VAL A 56 -8.64 9.95 6.90
CA VAL A 56 -8.21 10.59 5.65
C VAL A 56 -6.94 9.91 5.10
N SER A 57 -5.98 9.61 5.96
CA SER A 57 -4.77 8.87 5.54
C SER A 57 -5.09 7.42 5.14
N ALA A 58 -5.99 6.73 5.85
CA ALA A 58 -6.43 5.37 5.53
C ALA A 58 -7.01 5.28 4.11
N PHE A 59 -7.83 6.26 3.70
CA PHE A 59 -8.49 6.33 2.40
C PHE A 59 -7.69 7.05 1.29
N SER A 60 -6.49 7.57 1.59
CA SER A 60 -5.67 8.26 0.59
C SER A 60 -4.95 7.29 -0.35
N PHE A 61 -5.05 7.50 -1.67
CA PHE A 61 -4.32 6.70 -2.66
C PHE A 61 -2.88 7.18 -2.90
N THR A 62 -2.46 8.27 -2.26
CA THR A 62 -1.14 8.88 -2.47
C THR A 62 -0.10 8.34 -1.51
N GLY A 63 1.15 8.24 -1.97
CA GLY A 63 2.30 7.83 -1.18
C GLY A 63 2.66 6.35 -1.33
N ARG A 64 3.61 5.91 -0.49
CA ARG A 64 4.22 4.59 -0.53
C ARG A 64 4.03 3.88 0.81
N THR A 65 3.87 2.56 0.76
CA THR A 65 3.78 1.73 1.97
C THR A 65 4.80 0.60 1.88
N GLY A 66 5.75 0.60 2.82
CA GLY A 66 6.76 -0.44 2.92
C GLY A 66 6.15 -1.80 3.32
N LEU A 67 6.94 -2.86 3.16
CA LEU A 67 6.46 -4.24 3.31
C LEU A 67 5.91 -4.56 4.71
N LEU A 68 6.60 -4.11 5.78
CA LEU A 68 6.16 -4.36 7.16
C LEU A 68 4.83 -3.67 7.46
N ASN A 69 4.73 -2.37 7.15
CA ASN A 69 3.51 -1.59 7.36
C ASN A 69 2.34 -2.15 6.53
N TYR A 70 2.61 -2.61 5.30
CA TYR A 70 1.61 -3.28 4.48
C TYR A 70 1.06 -4.51 5.18
N TRP A 71 1.90 -5.40 5.71
CA TRP A 71 1.45 -6.61 6.40
C TRP A 71 0.69 -6.30 7.69
N ILE A 72 1.14 -5.34 8.50
CA ILE A 72 0.44 -4.94 9.73
C ILE A 72 -0.96 -4.42 9.40
N LEU A 73 -1.08 -3.51 8.44
CA LEU A 73 -2.36 -2.95 8.03
C LEU A 73 -3.25 -3.99 7.34
N GLN A 74 -2.66 -4.92 6.58
CA GLN A 74 -3.38 -6.01 5.94
C GLN A 74 -3.93 -7.00 6.96
N ILE A 75 -3.16 -7.35 7.99
CA ILE A 75 -3.61 -8.23 9.07
C ILE A 75 -4.68 -7.53 9.90
N ALA A 76 -4.50 -6.26 10.25
CA ALA A 76 -5.51 -5.49 10.97
C ALA A 76 -6.84 -5.43 10.18
N HIS A 77 -6.77 -5.20 8.87
CA HIS A 77 -7.92 -5.25 7.98
C HIS A 77 -8.58 -6.63 7.93
N LEU A 78 -7.78 -7.70 7.85
CA LEU A 78 -8.30 -9.08 7.85
C LEU A 78 -9.03 -9.39 9.16
N VAL A 79 -8.45 -9.05 10.31
CA VAL A 79 -9.07 -9.23 11.62
C VAL A 79 -10.37 -8.43 11.71
N PHE A 80 -10.35 -7.17 11.27
CA PHE A 80 -11.55 -6.33 11.21
C PHE A 80 -12.67 -6.97 10.37
N LEU A 81 -12.35 -7.46 9.16
CA LEU A 81 -13.33 -8.12 8.31
C LEU A 81 -13.89 -9.41 8.92
N ILE A 82 -13.06 -10.20 9.60
CA ILE A 82 -13.50 -11.39 10.33
C ILE A 82 -14.50 -10.99 11.42
N CYS A 83 -14.21 -9.95 12.21
CA CYS A 83 -15.12 -9.46 13.24
C CYS A 83 -16.46 -8.97 12.65
N VAL A 84 -16.43 -8.20 11.56
CA VAL A 84 -17.66 -7.73 10.91
C VAL A 84 -18.48 -8.90 10.35
N ALA A 85 -17.81 -9.90 9.75
CA ALA A 85 -18.48 -11.07 9.20
C ALA A 85 -19.10 -11.96 10.29
N THR A 86 -18.42 -12.16 11.42
CA THR A 86 -18.99 -12.91 12.55
C THR A 86 -20.16 -12.16 13.17
N MET A 87 -20.06 -10.84 13.34
CA MET A 87 -21.19 -10.02 13.80
C MET A 87 -22.40 -10.11 12.88
N LEU A 88 -22.20 -10.01 11.56
CA LEU A 88 -23.28 -10.20 10.58
C LEU A 88 -23.90 -11.60 10.69
N THR A 89 -23.08 -12.64 10.89
CA THR A 89 -23.55 -14.02 11.01
C THR A 89 -24.41 -14.20 12.26
N PHE A 90 -23.95 -13.72 13.42
CA PHE A 90 -24.73 -13.75 14.66
C PHE A 90 -26.03 -12.95 14.55
N TRP A 91 -25.98 -11.79 13.89
CA TRP A 91 -27.17 -10.99 13.63
C TRP A 91 -28.19 -11.72 12.74
N LEU A 92 -27.74 -12.39 11.66
CA LEU A 92 -28.61 -13.20 10.81
C LEU A 92 -29.22 -14.40 11.55
N MET A 93 -28.48 -15.00 12.49
CA MET A 93 -29.00 -16.09 13.33
C MET A 93 -30.12 -15.60 14.26
N ASP A 94 -30.01 -14.39 14.81
CA ASP A 94 -31.06 -13.77 15.64
C ASP A 94 -32.36 -13.50 14.85
N GLN A 95 -32.24 -13.24 13.54
CA GLN A 95 -33.41 -13.12 12.65
C GLN A 95 -34.12 -14.45 12.39
N ASN A 96 -33.59 -15.59 12.88
CA ASN A 96 -34.14 -16.94 12.69
C ASN A 96 -34.50 -17.23 11.22
N VAL A 97 -33.59 -16.90 10.31
CA VAL A 97 -33.77 -17.09 8.86
C VAL A 97 -33.85 -18.58 8.53
N GLN A 98 -35.04 -19.06 8.13
CA GLN A 98 -35.29 -20.47 7.78
C GLN A 98 -35.80 -20.65 6.35
N THR A 99 -36.43 -19.63 5.79
CA THR A 99 -37.02 -19.62 4.46
C THR A 99 -36.45 -18.51 3.58
N SER A 100 -36.69 -18.57 2.28
CA SER A 100 -36.30 -17.50 1.36
C SER A 100 -37.05 -16.19 1.63
N ALA A 101 -38.25 -16.24 2.19
CA ALA A 101 -39.01 -15.06 2.60
C ALA A 101 -38.32 -14.34 3.77
N ASP A 102 -37.76 -15.08 4.73
CA ASP A 102 -37.02 -14.51 5.86
C ASP A 102 -35.73 -13.82 5.40
N VAL A 103 -35.09 -14.32 4.33
CA VAL A 103 -33.92 -13.69 3.71
C VAL A 103 -34.29 -12.33 3.12
N GLU A 104 -35.40 -12.24 2.40
CA GLU A 104 -35.88 -10.97 1.83
C GLU A 104 -36.18 -9.96 2.95
N GLN A 105 -36.86 -10.42 4.01
CA GLN A 105 -37.14 -9.58 5.17
C GLN A 105 -35.86 -9.11 5.87
N ALA A 106 -34.89 -10.00 6.12
CA ALA A 106 -33.64 -9.66 6.80
C ALA A 106 -32.77 -8.70 5.96
N THR A 107 -32.66 -8.93 4.65
CA THR A 107 -31.87 -8.08 3.75
C THR A 107 -32.52 -6.73 3.48
N GLY A 108 -33.84 -6.61 3.67
CA GLY A 108 -34.56 -5.34 3.63
C GLY A 108 -34.37 -4.45 4.86
N GLN A 109 -33.77 -4.95 5.94
CA GLN A 109 -33.61 -4.18 7.18
C GLN A 109 -32.49 -3.14 7.08
N PRO A 110 -32.64 -1.95 7.71
CA PRO A 110 -31.58 -0.93 7.76
C PRO A 110 -30.24 -1.45 8.29
N ALA A 111 -30.26 -2.40 9.23
CA ALA A 111 -29.05 -3.02 9.78
C ALA A 111 -28.22 -3.73 8.71
N PHE A 112 -28.86 -4.42 7.75
CA PHE A 112 -28.17 -5.07 6.64
C PHE A 112 -27.43 -4.05 5.77
N PHE A 113 -28.07 -2.93 5.44
CA PHE A 113 -27.42 -1.84 4.69
C PHE A 113 -26.25 -1.21 5.46
N ALA A 114 -26.34 -1.12 6.78
CA ALA A 114 -25.23 -0.66 7.61
C ALA A 114 -24.01 -1.61 7.51
N PHE A 115 -24.22 -2.93 7.58
CA PHE A 115 -23.15 -3.91 7.34
C PHE A 115 -22.57 -3.79 5.93
N MET A 116 -23.41 -3.61 4.91
CA MET A 116 -22.96 -3.42 3.53
C MET A 116 -22.09 -2.17 3.39
N LEU A 117 -22.47 -1.05 4.01
CA LEU A 117 -21.71 0.19 4.00
C LEU A 117 -20.34 0.01 4.67
N VAL A 118 -20.29 -0.66 5.82
CA VAL A 118 -19.03 -1.00 6.51
C VAL A 118 -18.14 -1.87 5.63
N PHE A 119 -18.71 -2.87 4.95
CA PHE A 119 -17.98 -3.74 4.03
C PHE A 119 -17.41 -2.97 2.83
N VAL A 120 -18.18 -2.05 2.24
CA VAL A 120 -17.72 -1.19 1.14
C VAL A 120 -16.59 -0.28 1.62
N ALA A 121 -16.74 0.37 2.77
CA ALA A 121 -15.69 1.22 3.34
C ALA A 121 -14.39 0.44 3.58
N ALA A 122 -14.49 -0.77 4.15
CA ALA A 122 -13.34 -1.65 4.34
C ALA A 122 -12.69 -2.03 3.00
N SER A 123 -13.49 -2.31 1.97
CA SER A 123 -13.00 -2.64 0.62
C SER A 123 -12.26 -1.48 -0.03
N VAL A 124 -12.74 -0.25 0.12
CA VAL A 124 -12.05 0.95 -0.40
C VAL A 124 -10.72 1.16 0.33
N PHE A 125 -10.69 0.98 1.66
CA PHE A 125 -9.44 1.01 2.42
C PHE A 125 -8.42 -0.01 1.91
N ARG A 126 -8.88 -1.24 1.63
CA ARG A 126 -8.05 -2.31 1.07
C ARG A 126 -7.42 -1.91 -0.28
N LEU A 127 -8.22 -1.32 -1.16
CA LEU A 127 -7.77 -0.84 -2.46
C LEU A 127 -6.75 0.30 -2.33
N ALA A 128 -6.96 1.23 -1.38
CA ALA A 128 -6.01 2.30 -1.09
C ALA A 128 -4.66 1.76 -0.60
N LEU A 129 -4.66 0.73 0.25
CA LEU A 129 -3.43 0.04 0.67
C LEU A 129 -2.70 -0.63 -0.50
N ASP A 130 -3.43 -1.35 -1.36
CA ASP A 130 -2.82 -1.97 -2.53
C ASP A 130 -2.23 -0.95 -3.49
N ALA A 131 -2.93 0.15 -3.73
CA ALA A 131 -2.44 1.24 -4.56
C ALA A 131 -1.10 1.78 -4.03
N ARG A 132 -1.01 2.12 -2.74
CA ARG A 132 0.23 2.58 -2.11
C ARG A 132 1.35 1.53 -2.15
N ARG A 133 1.00 0.25 -2.03
CA ARG A 133 1.96 -0.84 -2.14
C ARG A 133 2.50 -1.00 -3.57
N MET A 134 1.65 -0.77 -4.56
CA MET A 134 2.02 -0.78 -5.97
C MET A 134 2.90 0.42 -6.33
N HIS A 135 2.56 1.60 -5.81
CA HIS A 135 3.41 2.79 -5.88
C HIS A 135 4.77 2.57 -5.25
N ASP A 136 4.86 1.83 -4.13
CA ASP A 136 6.15 1.48 -3.53
C ASP A 136 7.03 0.62 -4.45
N ARG A 137 6.43 -0.11 -5.40
CA ARG A 137 7.15 -0.91 -6.41
C ARG A 137 7.31 -0.20 -7.76
N GLY A 138 6.95 1.09 -7.85
CA GLY A 138 7.02 1.87 -9.09
C GLY A 138 5.96 1.47 -10.13
N VAL A 139 4.83 0.92 -9.70
CA VAL A 139 3.74 0.47 -10.59
C VAL A 139 2.49 1.32 -10.34
N SER A 140 1.88 1.81 -11.42
CA SER A 140 0.62 2.56 -11.36
C SER A 140 -0.52 1.78 -10.69
N ALA A 141 -1.30 2.43 -9.83
CA ALA A 141 -2.51 1.87 -9.23
C ALA A 141 -3.63 1.56 -10.25
N LEU A 142 -3.55 2.04 -11.50
CA LEU A 142 -4.52 1.72 -12.55
C LEU A 142 -4.61 0.22 -12.86
N TRP A 143 -3.56 -0.53 -12.57
CA TRP A 143 -3.58 -1.99 -12.67
C TRP A 143 -4.62 -2.65 -11.75
N LEU A 144 -5.08 -1.98 -10.69
CA LEU A 144 -6.20 -2.47 -9.86
C LEU A 144 -7.51 -2.57 -10.66
N VAL A 145 -7.70 -1.75 -11.69
CA VAL A 145 -8.90 -1.81 -12.55
C VAL A 145 -8.98 -3.15 -13.27
N THR A 146 -7.84 -3.77 -13.57
CA THR A 146 -7.81 -5.10 -14.22
C THR A 146 -8.47 -6.18 -13.37
N TRP A 147 -8.59 -6.00 -12.04
CA TRP A 147 -9.21 -6.96 -11.14
C TRP A 147 -10.72 -7.10 -11.39
N PHE A 148 -11.35 -6.09 -11.99
CA PHE A 148 -12.77 -6.12 -12.34
C PHE A 148 -13.06 -6.83 -13.67
N ILE A 149 -12.02 -7.30 -14.38
CA ILE A 149 -12.20 -8.07 -15.61
C ILE A 149 -12.44 -9.55 -15.24
N PRO A 150 -13.58 -10.17 -15.61
CA PRO A 150 -13.83 -11.57 -15.30
C PRO A 150 -12.75 -12.49 -15.88
N ILE A 151 -12.40 -13.55 -15.15
CA ILE A 151 -11.40 -14.57 -15.50
C ILE A 151 -9.97 -13.99 -15.59
N VAL A 152 -9.71 -13.10 -16.55
CA VAL A 152 -8.40 -12.48 -16.78
C VAL A 152 -7.95 -11.67 -15.57
N GLY A 153 -8.86 -10.89 -14.98
CA GLY A 153 -8.56 -10.07 -13.80
C GLY A 153 -8.15 -10.89 -12.60
N VAL A 154 -8.66 -12.10 -12.44
CA VAL A 154 -8.27 -13.00 -11.34
C VAL A 154 -6.79 -13.40 -11.48
N PHE A 155 -6.33 -13.72 -12.69
CA PHE A 155 -4.91 -14.04 -12.93
C PHE A 155 -4.00 -12.85 -12.65
N PHE A 156 -4.36 -11.65 -13.14
CA PHE A 156 -3.60 -10.43 -12.86
C PHE A 156 -3.60 -10.08 -11.37
N MET A 157 -4.74 -10.22 -10.70
CA MET A 157 -4.88 -10.03 -9.26
C MET A 157 -3.92 -10.95 -8.50
N LEU A 158 -3.93 -12.26 -8.79
CA LEU A 158 -3.06 -13.22 -8.13
C LEU A 158 -1.58 -12.87 -8.29
N VAL A 159 -1.14 -12.57 -9.52
CA VAL A 159 0.25 -12.17 -9.78
C VAL A 159 0.61 -10.88 -9.05
N GLN A 160 -0.29 -9.89 -9.06
CA GLN A 160 -0.05 -8.60 -8.43
C GLN A 160 0.00 -8.70 -6.90
N TYR A 161 -0.90 -9.49 -6.32
CA TYR A 161 -0.91 -9.81 -4.89
C TYR A 161 0.35 -10.53 -4.46
N PHE A 162 0.73 -11.58 -5.19
CA PHE A 162 1.97 -12.29 -4.93
C PHE A 162 3.15 -11.32 -4.92
N LYS A 163 3.22 -10.43 -5.91
CA LYS A 163 4.29 -9.44 -5.95
C LYS A 163 4.23 -8.43 -4.79
N ASN A 164 3.04 -7.97 -4.40
CA ASN A 164 2.84 -7.06 -3.26
C ASN A 164 3.31 -7.69 -1.93
N CYS A 165 3.08 -9.00 -1.77
CA CYS A 165 3.37 -9.75 -0.55
C CYS A 165 4.86 -10.07 -0.35
N PHE A 166 5.61 -10.34 -1.43
CA PHE A 166 6.96 -10.90 -1.31
C PHE A 166 8.10 -9.99 -1.75
N PHE A 167 7.89 -9.08 -2.70
CA PHE A 167 8.99 -8.27 -3.25
C PHE A 167 9.17 -6.99 -2.46
N LEU A 168 10.42 -6.56 -2.23
CA LEU A 168 10.68 -5.25 -1.65
C LEU A 168 10.26 -4.13 -2.62
N GLY A 169 9.96 -2.97 -2.03
CA GLY A 169 9.78 -1.74 -2.78
C GLY A 169 11.07 -1.22 -3.40
N ASP A 170 10.91 -0.18 -4.21
CA ASP A 170 12.01 0.48 -4.90
C ASP A 170 12.99 1.10 -3.88
N ALA A 171 14.29 0.88 -4.06
CA ALA A 171 15.29 1.21 -3.05
C ALA A 171 15.53 2.72 -2.88
N GLY A 172 15.21 3.50 -3.92
CA GLY A 172 15.36 4.95 -3.98
C GLY A 172 14.03 5.71 -4.02
N THR A 173 14.11 7.02 -4.26
CA THR A 173 12.96 7.87 -4.61
C THR A 173 12.39 7.45 -5.96
N ASN A 174 11.07 7.31 -6.04
CA ASN A 174 10.36 7.06 -7.29
C ASN A 174 9.33 8.17 -7.57
N GLU A 175 8.58 8.07 -8.67
CA GLU A 175 7.56 9.06 -9.06
C GLU A 175 6.44 9.26 -8.02
N PHE A 176 6.28 8.32 -7.09
CA PHE A 176 5.27 8.35 -6.03
C PHE A 176 5.81 8.86 -4.68
N GLY A 177 7.09 9.24 -4.63
CA GLY A 177 7.70 9.92 -3.49
C GLY A 177 8.93 9.22 -2.88
N PRO A 178 9.43 9.78 -1.77
CA PRO A 178 10.56 9.21 -1.03
C PRO A 178 10.19 7.87 -0.40
N ARG A 179 11.22 7.10 -0.07
CA ARG A 179 11.06 5.79 0.56
C ARG A 179 10.32 5.94 1.90
N PRO A 180 9.34 5.06 2.19
CA PRO A 180 8.61 5.03 3.45
C PRO A 180 9.43 4.39 4.58
#